data_AF-A0A2R7JXK8-F1
#
_entry.id   AF-A0A2R7JXK8-F1
#
_cell.length_a   1.000
_cell.length_b   1.000
_cell.length_c   1.000
_cell.angle_alpha   90.00
_cell.angle_beta   90.00
_cell.angle_gamma   90.00
#
_symmetry.space_group_name_H-M   'P 1'
#
loop_
_entity.id
_entity.type
_entity.pdbx_description
1 polymer ?
#
loop_
_entity_poly.entity_id
_entity_poly.type
_entity_poly.pdbx_seq_one_letter_code
_entity_poly.pdbx_strand_id
1 'polypeptide(L)' 'MSAPASVAATPETVKKFIGLGATVAVEVGAGAGASIADADYAAVGASVADRTATLAG' A
#
# COMPACT_ATOMS: atom_id res chain seq x y z
N MET A 1 21.70 -10.78 -8.11
CA MET A 1 21.35 -9.36 -7.91
C MET A 1 19.83 -9.27 -7.94
N SER A 2 19.15 -9.23 -6.80
CA SER A 2 17.70 -8.99 -6.79
C SER A 2 17.48 -7.50 -7.07
N ALA A 3 16.59 -7.15 -8.00
CA ALA A 3 16.29 -5.75 -8.30
C ALA A 3 15.81 -5.02 -7.02
N PRO A 4 16.10 -3.72 -6.85
CA PRO A 4 15.53 -2.96 -5.74
C PRO A 4 14.02 -3.05 -5.87
N ALA A 5 13.34 -3.51 -4.81
CA ALA A 5 11.92 -3.73 -4.89
C ALA A 5 11.19 -2.39 -4.79
N SER A 6 10.74 -1.91 -5.94
CA SER A 6 9.94 -0.70 -6.08
C SER A 6 8.49 -1.01 -5.72
N VAL A 7 7.87 -0.13 -4.93
CA VAL A 7 6.43 -0.18 -4.67
C VAL A 7 5.70 0.77 -5.61
N ALA A 8 4.52 0.37 -6.08
CA ALA A 8 3.72 1.16 -7.04
C ALA A 8 3.20 2.48 -6.44
N ALA A 9 2.95 2.52 -5.13
CA ALA A 9 2.51 3.70 -4.41
C ALA A 9 3.12 3.74 -3.02
N THR A 10 3.76 4.85 -2.64
CA THR A 10 4.23 5.09 -1.27
C THR A 10 3.09 5.60 -0.38
N PRO A 11 3.22 5.54 0.96
CA PRO A 11 2.22 6.04 1.90
C PRO A 11 1.83 7.49 1.64
N GLU A 12 2.78 8.33 1.20
CA GLU A 12 2.49 9.72 0.83
C GLU A 12 1.54 9.84 -0.37
N THR A 13 1.71 9.00 -1.38
CA THR A 13 0.83 8.93 -2.54
C THR A 13 -0.54 8.38 -2.16
N VAL A 14 -0.57 7.34 -1.34
CA VAL A 14 -1.81 6.73 -0.83
C VAL A 14 -2.62 7.74 -0.01
N LYS A 15 -1.97 8.48 0.88
CA LYS A 15 -2.58 9.55 1.67
C LYS A 15 -3.23 10.62 0.79
N LYS A 16 -2.58 11.02 -0.31
CA LYS A 16 -3.13 12.01 -1.26
C LYS A 16 -4.38 11.46 -1.95
N PHE A 17 -4.36 10.21 -2.41
CA PHE A 17 -5.53 9.58 -3.03
C PHE A 17 -6.71 9.49 -2.07
N ILE A 18 -6.47 9.08 -0.82
CA ILE A 18 -7.51 9.04 0.21
C ILE A 18 -8.04 10.44 0.51
N GLY A 19 -7.17 11.45 0.60
CA GLY A 19 -7.56 12.85 0.78
C GLY A 19 -8.40 13.42 -0.37
N LEU A 20 -8.27 12.87 -1.57
CA LEU A 20 -9.11 13.20 -2.74
C LEU A 20 -10.44 12.41 -2.77
N GLY A 21 -10.67 11.52 -1.80
CA GLY A 21 -11.88 10.71 -1.69
C GLY A 21 -11.78 9.32 -2.34
N ALA A 22 -10.59 8.89 -2.79
CA ALA A 22 -10.40 7.54 -3.31
C ALA A 22 -10.25 6.51 -2.17
N THR A 23 -10.72 5.28 -2.41
CA THR A 23 -10.43 4.17 -1.51
C THR A 23 -9.19 3.45 -2.00
N VAL A 24 -8.19 3.28 -1.14
CA VAL A 24 -6.94 2.61 -1.49
C VAL A 24 -6.79 1.34 -0.67
N ALA A 25 -6.60 0.22 -1.36
CA ALA A 25 -6.32 -1.07 -0.75
C ALA A 25 -4.87 -1.50 -1.08
N VAL A 26 -4.15 -2.03 -0.10
CA VAL A 26 -2.74 -2.41 -0.19
C VAL A 26 -2.59 -3.87 0.22
N GLU A 27 -1.89 -4.65 -0.58
CA GLU A 27 -1.60 -6.05 -0.24
C GLU A 27 -0.61 -6.11 0.92
N VAL A 28 -0.84 -7.00 1.88
CA VAL A 28 0.13 -7.31 2.96
C VAL A 28 1.50 -7.59 2.35
N GLY A 29 2.52 -6.85 2.78
CA GLY A 29 3.88 -7.00 2.29
C GLY A 29 4.17 -6.32 0.95
N ALA A 30 3.24 -5.57 0.34
CA ALA A 30 3.50 -4.81 -0.89
C ALA A 30 4.63 -3.79 -0.73
N GLY A 31 4.79 -3.24 0.49
CA GLY A 31 5.87 -2.32 0.85
C GLY A 31 7.16 -2.99 1.32
N ALA A 32 7.17 -4.30 1.57
CA ALA A 32 8.29 -5.00 2.22
C ALA A 32 9.60 -4.87 1.43
N GLY A 33 9.49 -4.82 0.10
CA GLY A 33 10.63 -4.60 -0.77
C GLY A 33 11.16 -3.17 -0.81
N ALA A 34 10.32 -2.20 -0.47
CA ALA A 34 10.65 -0.77 -0.41
C ALA A 34 10.97 -0.31 1.03
N SER A 35 11.12 -1.22 1.99
CA SER A 35 11.29 -0.93 3.42
C SER A 35 10.16 -0.09 4.02
N ILE A 36 8.93 -0.29 3.55
CA ILE A 36 7.73 0.40 4.07
C ILE A 36 6.87 -0.65 4.77
N ALA A 37 6.51 -0.39 6.03
CA ALA A 37 5.68 -1.31 6.77
C ALA A 37 4.21 -1.19 6.35
N ASP A 38 3.48 -2.30 6.40
CA ASP A 38 2.04 -2.30 6.19
C ASP A 38 1.30 -1.34 7.14
N ALA A 39 1.84 -1.17 8.34
CA ALA A 39 1.35 -0.21 9.32
C ALA A 39 1.40 1.25 8.83
N ASP A 40 2.38 1.61 8.00
CA ASP A 40 2.48 2.96 7.43
C ASP A 40 1.36 3.23 6.42
N TYR A 41 0.92 2.22 5.68
CA TYR A 41 -0.24 2.31 4.79
C TYR A 41 -1.55 2.37 5.58
N ALA A 42 -1.70 1.52 6.60
CA ALA A 42 -2.89 1.55 7.46
C ALA A 42 -3.02 2.89 8.22
N ALA A 43 -1.90 3.46 8.68
CA ALA A 43 -1.87 4.74 9.39
C ALA A 43 -2.35 5.93 8.55
N VAL A 44 -2.25 5.86 7.23
CA VAL A 44 -2.79 6.88 6.31
C VAL A 44 -4.22 6.60 5.85
N GLY A 45 -4.85 5.54 6.35
CA GLY A 45 -6.23 5.15 6.06
C GLY A 45 -6.38 4.14 4.92
N ALA A 46 -5.30 3.52 4.46
CA ALA A 46 -5.38 2.46 3.46
C ALA A 46 -5.91 1.17 4.08
N SER A 47 -6.67 0.39 3.30
CA SER A 47 -7.11 -0.94 3.72
C SER A 47 -6.02 -1.96 3.40
N VAL A 48 -5.39 -2.53 4.41
CA VAL A 48 -4.36 -3.57 4.21
C VAL A 48 -5.01 -4.94 4.33
N ALA A 49 -4.90 -5.76 3.28
CA ALA A 49 -5.47 -7.11 3.26
C ALA A 49 -4.66 -8.05 2.36
N ASP A 50 -4.93 -9.36 2.45
CA ASP A 50 -4.31 -10.36 1.57
C ASP A 50 -4.63 -10.11 0.08
N ARG A 51 -3.81 -10.64 -0.83
CA ARG A 51 -3.95 -10.45 -2.28
C ARG A 51 -5.35 -10.72 -2.81
N THR A 52 -5.97 -11.79 -2.34
CA THR A 52 -7.31 -12.19 -2.76
C THR A 52 -8.37 -11.20 -2.30
N ALA A 53 -8.23 -10.64 -1.10
CA ALA A 53 -9.15 -9.65 -0.56
C ALA A 53 -8.95 -8.26 -1.17
N THR A 54 -7.70 -7.89 -1.51
CA THR A 54 -7.37 -6.61 -2.17
C THR A 54 -7.83 -6.54 -3.62
N LEU A 55 -7.79 -7.66 -4.35
CA LEU A 55 -8.25 -7.72 -5.75
C LEU A 55 -9.78 -7.79 -5.90
N ALA A 56 -10.50 -8.11 -4.82
CA ALA A 56 -11.96 -8.25 -4.82
C ALA A 56 -12.71 -6.91 -4.58
N GLY A 57 -11.96 -5.82 -4.32
CA GLY A 57 -12.49 -4.47 -4.07
C GLY A 57 -12.90 -3.71 -5.32
#